data_AF-F9EN22-F1
#
_entry.id   AF-F9EN22-F1
#
_cell.length_a   1.000
_cell.length_b   1.000
_cell.length_c   1.000
_cell.angle_alpha   90.00
_cell.angle_beta   90.00
_cell.angle_gamma   90.00
#
_symmetry.space_group_name_H-M   'P 1'
#
loop_
_entity.id
_entity.type
_entity.pdbx_description
1 polymer ?
#
loop_
_entity_poly.entity_id
_entity_poly.type
_entity_poly.pdbx_seq_one_letter_code
_entity_poly.pdbx_strand_id
1 'polypeptide(L)'
;MARKCAYTKEMILEAAIRLFKKEGSDAITAKNIAKELGCSVAPIYSVYLSLDDLKKDLAFEIEKSILEEKNIHPLLSKMLAKLEVNDTDEQLLSKLEEFKRNILKKR
;
A
#
# COMPACT_ATOMS: atom_id res chain seq x y z
N MET A 1 35.31 -5.24 10.12
CA MET A 1 34.59 -4.40 9.13
C MET A 1 33.11 -4.77 9.17
N ALA A 2 32.23 -3.89 9.63
CA ALA A 2 30.79 -4.15 9.59
C ALA A 2 30.27 -3.80 8.18
N ARG A 3 29.84 -4.81 7.41
CA ARG A 3 29.12 -4.56 6.15
C ARG A 3 27.77 -3.93 6.48
N LYS A 4 27.70 -2.60 6.50
CA LYS A 4 26.45 -1.83 6.57
C LYS A 4 25.82 -1.78 5.19
N CYS A 5 25.01 -2.77 4.87
CA CYS A 5 23.90 -2.57 3.96
C CYS A 5 22.65 -2.96 4.74
N ALA A 6 22.18 -2.04 5.56
CA ALA A 6 20.86 -2.13 6.16
C ALA A 6 19.86 -1.81 5.05
N TYR A 7 18.97 -2.76 4.74
CA TYR A 7 17.87 -2.50 3.81
C TYR A 7 17.01 -1.38 4.39
N THR A 8 16.66 -0.39 3.58
CA THR A 8 15.77 0.68 4.02
C THR A 8 14.31 0.23 3.94
N LYS A 9 13.43 1.00 4.57
CA LYS A 9 11.99 0.77 4.53
C LYS A 9 11.45 0.81 3.10
N GLU A 10 11.93 1.77 2.32
CA GLU A 10 11.56 1.99 0.92
C GLU A 10 11.96 0.78 0.06
N MET A 11 13.19 0.27 0.22
CA MET A 11 13.66 -0.90 -0.53
C MET A 11 12.79 -2.13 -0.27
N ILE A 12 12.42 -2.35 0.98
CA ILE A 12 11.57 -3.48 1.38
C ILE A 12 10.15 -3.30 0.84
N LEU A 13 9.60 -2.08 0.92
CA LEU A 13 8.27 -1.76 0.42
C LEU A 13 8.20 -1.91 -1.11
N GLU A 14 9.20 -1.44 -1.84
CA GLU A 14 9.29 -1.60 -3.29
C GLU A 14 9.34 -3.08 -3.71
N ALA A 15 10.10 -3.90 -2.99
CA ALA A 15 10.12 -5.35 -3.23
C ALA A 15 8.76 -5.99 -3.00
N ALA A 16 8.05 -5.56 -1.94
CA ALA A 16 6.69 -6.01 -1.66
C ALA A 16 5.71 -5.58 -2.76
N ILE A 17 5.83 -4.35 -3.30
CA ILE A 17 5.01 -3.86 -4.43
C ILE A 17 5.26 -4.69 -5.70
N ARG A 18 6.53 -4.97 -6.03
CA ARG A 18 6.86 -5.82 -7.19
C ARG A 18 6.28 -7.21 -7.04
N LEU A 19 6.44 -7.82 -5.87
CA LEU A 19 5.90 -9.13 -5.57
C LEU A 19 4.37 -9.15 -5.62
N PHE A 20 3.71 -8.12 -5.08
CA PHE A 20 2.26 -7.97 -5.15
C PHE A 20 1.76 -7.90 -6.59
N LYS A 21 2.40 -7.09 -7.44
CA LYS A 21 2.01 -6.95 -8.85
C LYS A 21 2.16 -8.26 -9.63
N LYS A 22 3.11 -9.11 -9.24
CA LYS A 22 3.41 -10.37 -9.94
C LYS A 22 2.59 -11.55 -9.45
N GLU A 23 2.37 -11.65 -8.14
CA GLU A 23 1.86 -12.88 -7.49
C GLU A 23 0.67 -12.63 -6.55
N GLY A 24 0.23 -11.38 -6.39
CA GLY A 24 -0.92 -10.99 -5.58
C GLY A 24 -0.64 -10.87 -4.07
N SER A 25 -1.70 -10.68 -3.28
CA SER A 25 -1.62 -10.45 -1.83
C SER A 25 -1.08 -11.64 -1.05
N ASP A 26 -1.39 -12.85 -1.48
CA ASP A 26 -1.06 -14.09 -0.75
C ASP A 26 0.45 -14.36 -0.75
N ALA A 27 1.15 -13.84 -1.76
CA ALA A 27 2.59 -13.95 -1.88
C ALA A 27 3.35 -13.05 -0.90
N ILE A 28 2.69 -12.07 -0.27
CA ILE A 28 3.31 -11.09 0.64
C ILE A 28 3.65 -11.73 1.99
N THR A 29 4.80 -12.39 2.02
CA THR A 29 5.40 -13.02 3.20
C THR A 29 6.85 -12.58 3.34
N ALA A 30 7.38 -12.56 4.58
CA ALA A 30 8.76 -12.15 4.83
C ALA A 30 9.77 -12.99 4.02
N LYS A 31 9.51 -14.28 3.84
CA LYS A 31 10.37 -15.18 3.06
C LYS A 31 10.41 -14.80 1.58
N ASN A 32 9.26 -14.52 0.98
CA ASN A 32 9.20 -14.17 -0.44
C ASN A 32 9.79 -12.77 -0.70
N ILE A 33 9.54 -11.81 0.20
CA ILE A 33 10.14 -10.48 0.12
C ILE A 33 11.67 -10.56 0.27
N ALA A 34 12.17 -11.38 1.19
CA ALA A 34 13.61 -11.60 1.35
C ALA A 34 14.23 -12.24 0.11
N LYS A 35 13.53 -13.20 -0.51
CA LYS A 35 13.95 -13.82 -1.78
C LYS A 35 14.01 -12.79 -2.92
N GLU A 36 13.02 -11.91 -3.01
CA GLU A 36 12.99 -10.80 -3.99
C GLU A 36 14.14 -9.81 -3.77
N LEU A 37 14.53 -9.57 -2.51
CA LEU A 37 15.65 -8.70 -2.13
C LEU A 37 17.03 -9.38 -2.17
N GLY A 38 17.09 -10.69 -2.39
CA GLY A 38 18.33 -11.47 -2.33
C GLY A 38 18.95 -11.55 -0.92
N CYS A 39 18.13 -11.48 0.14
CA CYS A 39 18.61 -11.47 1.53
C CYS A 39 17.92 -12.51 2.42
N SER A 40 18.28 -12.54 3.70
CA SER A 40 17.57 -13.31 4.73
C SER A 40 16.32 -12.56 5.18
N VAL A 41 15.47 -13.17 6.02
CA VAL A 41 14.29 -12.50 6.57
C VAL A 41 14.62 -11.45 7.64
N ALA A 42 15.82 -11.50 8.22
CA ALA A 42 16.20 -10.65 9.36
C ALA A 42 16.17 -9.13 9.06
N PRO A 43 16.64 -8.63 7.89
CA PRO A 43 16.56 -7.22 7.56
C PRO A 43 15.13 -6.67 7.47
N ILE A 44 14.15 -7.51 7.10
CA ILE A 44 12.75 -7.09 7.06
C ILE A 44 12.27 -6.74 8.47
N TYR A 45 12.52 -7.64 9.43
CA TYR A 45 12.15 -7.43 10.84
C TYR A 45 13.04 -6.40 11.56
N SER A 46 14.16 -6.00 10.97
CA SER A 46 14.97 -4.88 11.47
C SER A 46 14.35 -3.51 11.16
N VAL A 47 13.43 -3.47 10.20
CA VAL A 47 12.77 -2.23 9.73
C VAL A 47 11.28 -2.21 10.06
N TYR A 48 10.61 -3.35 9.92
CA TYR A 48 9.19 -3.53 10.22
C TYR A 48 9.02 -4.37 11.48
N LEU A 49 8.25 -3.87 12.44
CA LEU A 49 7.96 -4.58 13.68
C LEU A 49 7.15 -5.86 13.41
N SER A 50 6.23 -5.80 12.45
CA SER A 50 5.40 -6.93 12.03
C SER A 50 5.19 -6.94 10.52
N LEU A 51 4.82 -8.10 9.99
CA LEU A 51 4.42 -8.23 8.59
C LEU A 51 3.15 -7.41 8.30
N ASP A 52 2.27 -7.25 9.28
CA ASP A 52 1.04 -6.47 9.14
C ASP A 52 1.33 -4.99 8.94
N ASP A 53 2.36 -4.44 9.59
CA ASP A 53 2.76 -3.04 9.38
C ASP A 53 3.30 -2.80 7.96
N LEU A 54 4.05 -3.78 7.42
CA LEU A 54 4.45 -3.76 6.02
C LEU A 54 3.24 -3.83 5.09
N LYS A 55 2.27 -4.71 5.37
CA LYS A 55 1.05 -4.84 4.57
C LYS A 55 0.20 -3.57 4.58
N LYS A 56 0.14 -2.85 5.70
CA LYS A 56 -0.55 -1.55 5.79
C LYS A 56 0.12 -0.51 4.90
N ASP A 57 1.45 -0.40 4.96
CA ASP A 57 2.19 0.54 4.10
C ASP A 57 2.04 0.17 2.62
N LEU A 58 2.06 -1.13 2.31
CA LEU A 58 1.83 -1.64 0.96
C LEU A 58 0.43 -1.29 0.44
N ALA A 59 -0.60 -1.52 1.27
CA ALA A 59 -1.97 -1.18 0.92
C ALA A 59 -2.12 0.33 0.66
N PHE A 60 -1.53 1.16 1.54
CA PHE A 60 -1.54 2.61 1.38
C PHE A 60 -0.87 3.07 0.07
N GLU A 61 0.29 2.52 -0.28
CA GLU A 61 0.97 2.91 -1.52
C GLU A 61 0.22 2.41 -2.76
N ILE A 62 -0.42 1.24 -2.70
CA ILE A 62 -1.28 0.74 -3.78
C ILE A 62 -2.51 1.63 -3.95
N GLU A 63 -3.21 1.96 -2.87
CA GLU A 63 -4.36 2.87 -2.88
C GLU A 63 -3.99 4.23 -3.46
N LYS A 64 -2.86 4.79 -3.02
CA LYS A 64 -2.32 6.04 -3.54
C LYS A 64 -2.01 5.93 -5.04
N SER A 65 -1.34 4.86 -5.47
CA SER A 65 -1.05 4.63 -6.89
C SER A 65 -2.33 4.53 -7.74
N ILE A 66 -3.39 3.91 -7.22
CA ILE A 66 -4.70 3.81 -7.89
C ILE A 66 -5.38 5.17 -8.00
N LEU A 67 -5.26 6.02 -6.97
CA LEU A 67 -5.83 7.37 -6.97
C LEU A 67 -5.06 8.35 -7.87
N GLU A 68 -3.74 8.19 -7.98
CA GLU A 68 -2.89 9.02 -8.84
C GLU A 68 -2.98 8.62 -10.32
N GLU A 69 -3.19 7.34 -10.62
CA GLU A 69 -3.50 6.89 -11.97
C GLU A 69 -4.91 7.37 -12.38
N LYS A 70 -4.99 8.38 -13.24
CA LYS A 70 -6.23 8.93 -13.83
C LYS A 70 -7.08 7.92 -14.63
N ASN A 71 -6.70 6.64 -14.65
CA ASN A 71 -7.53 5.55 -15.14
C ASN A 71 -8.14 4.81 -13.94
N ILE A 72 -9.08 5.47 -13.27
CA ILE A 72 -10.01 4.78 -12.38
C ILE A 72 -10.61 3.65 -13.20
N HIS A 73 -10.30 2.40 -12.83
CA HIS A 73 -10.70 1.23 -13.59
C HIS A 73 -12.20 1.30 -13.92
N PRO A 74 -12.67 0.96 -15.14
CA PRO A 74 -14.05 1.17 -15.55
C PRO A 74 -15.09 0.57 -14.58
N LEU A 75 -14.74 -0.51 -13.88
CA LEU A 75 -15.57 -1.11 -12.83
C LEU A 75 -15.69 -0.22 -11.59
N LEU A 76 -14.62 0.44 -11.15
CA LEU A 76 -14.64 1.40 -10.04
C LEU A 76 -15.46 2.63 -10.41
N SER A 77 -15.25 3.20 -11.60
CA SER A 77 -16.10 4.30 -12.10
C SER A 77 -17.56 3.89 -12.19
N LYS A 78 -17.84 2.66 -12.65
CA LYS A 78 -19.19 2.12 -12.75
C LYS A 78 -19.82 1.82 -11.39
N MET A 79 -19.03 1.41 -10.39
CA MET A 79 -19.49 1.24 -9.00
C MET A 79 -19.81 2.59 -8.36
N LEU A 80 -18.95 3.59 -8.56
CA LEU A 80 -19.17 4.95 -8.06
C LEU A 80 -20.41 5.59 -8.72
N ALA A 81 -20.57 5.42 -10.04
CA ALA A 81 -21.75 5.86 -10.76
C ALA A 81 -23.04 5.12 -10.33
N LYS A 82 -22.94 3.83 -9.95
CA LYS A 82 -24.08 3.07 -9.41
C LYS A 82 -24.50 3.48 -8.00
N LEU A 83 -23.62 4.18 -7.27
CA LEU A 83 -23.91 4.70 -5.94
C LEU A 83 -24.66 6.05 -5.98
N GLU A 84 -25.11 6.51 -7.17
CA GLU A 84 -25.80 7.80 -7.36
C GLU A 84 -25.06 8.96 -6.67
N VAL A 85 -23.73 8.96 -6.72
CA VAL A 85 -22.95 10.10 -6.26
C VAL A 85 -23.07 11.19 -7.33
N ASN A 86 -24.12 11.99 -7.23
CA ASN A 86 -24.20 13.23 -8.00
C ASN A 86 -23.03 14.10 -7.54
N ASP A 87 -22.23 14.60 -8.49
CA ASP A 87 -21.02 15.40 -8.27
C ASP A 87 -21.20 16.66 -7.38
N THR A 88 -22.41 16.92 -6.90
CA THR A 88 -22.81 18.05 -6.03
C THR A 88 -23.10 17.67 -4.57
N ASP A 89 -22.97 16.40 -4.15
CA ASP A 89 -23.14 16.05 -2.75
C ASP A 89 -21.93 16.52 -1.92
N GLU A 90 -21.92 17.82 -1.57
CA GLU A 90 -20.99 18.42 -0.60
C GLU A 90 -20.92 17.61 0.70
N GLN A 91 -22.00 16.91 1.04
CA GLN A 91 -22.05 16.00 2.18
C GLN A 91 -21.19 14.74 2.00
N LEU A 92 -21.06 14.21 0.78
CA LEU A 92 -20.15 13.10 0.51
C LEU A 92 -18.70 13.58 0.42
N LEU A 93 -18.44 14.72 -0.22
CA LEU A 93 -17.10 15.31 -0.28
C LEU A 93 -16.57 15.63 1.12
N SER A 94 -17.41 16.22 1.99
CA SER A 94 -17.06 16.47 3.39
C SER A 94 -16.83 15.18 4.19
N LYS A 95 -17.66 14.15 4.01
CA LYS A 95 -17.44 12.83 4.64
C LYS A 95 -16.16 12.15 4.14
N LEU A 96 -15.84 12.26 2.85
CA LEU A 96 -14.61 11.73 2.27
C LEU A 96 -13.38 12.47 2.78
N GLU A 97 -13.44 13.81 2.86
CA GLU A 97 -12.39 14.60 3.48
C GLU A 97 -12.21 14.25 4.96
N GLU A 98 -13.30 14.07 5.69
CA GLU A 98 -13.28 13.72 7.10
C GLU A 98 -12.71 12.31 7.32
N PHE A 99 -13.07 11.36 6.46
CA PHE A 99 -12.49 10.02 6.43
C PHE A 99 -10.99 10.06 6.13
N LYS A 100 -10.58 10.82 5.11
CA LYS A 100 -9.16 11.01 4.76
C LYS A 100 -8.38 11.66 5.91
N ARG A 101 -8.97 12.68 6.57
CA ARG A 101 -8.41 13.33 7.77
C ARG A 101 -8.28 12.34 8.93
N ASN A 102 -9.25 11.45 9.13
CA ASN A 102 -9.22 10.45 10.19
C ASN A 102 -8.19 9.35 9.93
N ILE A 103 -8.00 8.92 8.68
CA ILE A 103 -6.90 8.01 8.30
C ILE A 103 -5.55 8.66 8.60
N LEU A 104 -5.38 9.95 8.23
CA LEU A 104 -4.12 10.68 8.43
C LEU A 104 -3.84 11.05 9.89
N LYS A 105 -4.88 11.24 10.72
CA LYS A 105 -4.77 11.53 12.16
C LYS A 105 -4.53 10.29 13.02
N LYS A 106 -4.71 9.07 12.50
CA LYS A 106 -4.52 7.82 13.25
C LYS A 106 -3.05 7.32 13.24
N ARG A 107 -2.11 8.23 12.96
CA ARG A 107 -0.67 8.00 12.95
C ARG A 107 -0.05 8.33 14.31
#